data_AF-A0A1B6DI63-F1
#
_entry.id   AF-A0A1B6DI63-F1
#
_cell.length_a   1.000
_cell.length_b   1.000
_cell.length_c   1.000
_cell.angle_alpha   90.00
_cell.angle_beta   90.00
_cell.angle_gamma   90.00
#
_symmetry.space_group_name_H-M   'P 1'
#
loop_
_entity.id
_entity.type
_entity.pdbx_description
1 polymer ?
#
loop_
_entity_poly.entity_id
_entity_poly.type
_entity_poly.pdbx_seq_one_letter_code
_entity_poly.pdbx_strand_id
1 'polypeptide(L)'
;SQKQTLFCKMREEQVRRWKLWDQKMEEEDEKRKQKIKIPGKNKKQVQFLLGEDGEPWVWVMGEHPDDKSIDQILEEEAREAARLLAEKETEQLRLSVEAELTELIDLNKKQIEAMEAINTSSTEDLYCSTSEVKQRIKVPVVSSMADRRDALQEISLNKPHKVSQRVAMWEKRVMDERTSEIYKGLQRKKIEAAKEAEEAEREQERLWKEQEKKAKETEQKIREIARIAREEHRRTSVLVMDTTTPPQSPAPSADGQIIKGSSGDMEYSGPKPPSKEAIVEWFRSSEVARRAGLEPDRNVIAPWFHGLITRQEAEALLSSEPIGSFLVRVSERIWGYAISYKDTDRCKHYLVDASNGHYQFLGSNQISHNTLGDLVTYHISQPITVLGREVLGIPCHRIAPIPAIYEGLIGRAW
;
A
#
# COMPACT_ATOMS: atom_id res chain seq x y z
N SER A 1 -12.07 -3.39 -20.30
CA SER A 1 -13.14 -3.73 -19.38
C SER A 1 -12.65 -3.87 -17.95
N GLN A 2 -11.68 -4.76 -17.65
CA GLN A 2 -11.22 -5.00 -16.26
C GLN A 2 -10.61 -3.79 -15.54
N LYS A 3 -9.74 -3.00 -16.21
CA LYS A 3 -9.18 -1.79 -15.59
C LYS A 3 -10.27 -0.76 -15.29
N GLN A 4 -11.33 -0.73 -16.10
CA GLN A 4 -12.45 0.17 -15.92
C GLN A 4 -13.32 -0.15 -14.73
N THR A 5 -13.68 -1.41 -14.61
CA THR A 5 -14.41 -1.92 -13.45
C THR A 5 -13.59 -1.74 -12.18
N LEU A 6 -12.26 -1.87 -12.25
CA LEU A 6 -11.39 -1.63 -11.11
C LEU A 6 -11.40 -0.16 -10.67
N PHE A 7 -11.27 0.80 -11.60
CA PHE A 7 -11.33 2.23 -11.27
C PHE A 7 -12.69 2.66 -10.72
N CYS A 8 -13.80 2.15 -11.30
CA CYS A 8 -15.14 2.42 -10.79
C CYS A 8 -15.33 1.82 -9.39
N LYS A 9 -14.96 0.56 -9.17
CA LYS A 9 -15.04 -0.08 -7.84
C LYS A 9 -14.15 0.59 -6.81
N MET A 10 -12.95 1.03 -7.21
CA MET A 10 -12.02 1.73 -6.33
C MET A 10 -12.54 3.12 -5.97
N ARG A 11 -13.16 3.84 -6.92
CA ARG A 11 -13.80 5.13 -6.66
C ARG A 11 -15.03 4.98 -5.76
N GLU A 12 -15.86 3.97 -6.01
CA GLU A 12 -17.00 3.62 -5.17
C GLU A 12 -16.57 3.29 -3.74
N GLU A 13 -15.48 2.53 -3.58
CA GLU A 13 -14.93 2.18 -2.28
C GLU A 13 -14.34 3.39 -1.56
N GLN A 14 -13.66 4.28 -2.27
CA GLN A 14 -13.19 5.55 -1.71
C GLN A 14 -14.35 6.41 -1.21
N VAL A 15 -15.41 6.56 -2.01
CA VAL A 15 -16.62 7.31 -1.60
C VAL A 15 -17.32 6.64 -0.42
N ARG A 16 -17.39 5.31 -0.40
CA ARG A 16 -18.02 4.55 0.70
C ARG A 16 -17.23 4.67 2.00
N ARG A 17 -15.90 4.59 1.94
CA ARG A 17 -15.01 4.79 3.10
C ARG A 17 -15.10 6.20 3.64
N TRP A 18 -15.14 7.19 2.75
CA TRP A 18 -15.34 8.58 3.15
C TRP A 18 -16.69 8.76 3.86
N LYS A 19 -17.80 8.27 3.30
CA LYS A 19 -19.13 8.36 3.92
C LYS A 19 -19.21 7.68 5.30
N LEU A 20 -18.55 6.52 5.47
CA LEU A 20 -18.52 5.83 6.76
C LEU A 20 -17.65 6.55 7.79
N TRP A 21 -16.54 7.14 7.35
CA TRP A 21 -15.72 7.97 8.20
C TRP A 21 -16.50 9.20 8.64
N ASP A 22 -17.18 9.88 7.72
CA ASP A 22 -17.99 11.07 7.97
C ASP A 22 -19.13 10.79 8.98
N GLN A 23 -19.87 9.69 8.78
CA GLN A 23 -20.92 9.24 9.70
C GLN A 23 -20.36 8.88 11.09
N LYS A 24 -19.17 8.28 11.15
CA LYS A 24 -18.51 7.99 12.42
C LYS A 24 -18.08 9.28 13.14
N MET A 25 -17.61 10.27 12.39
CA MET A 25 -17.27 11.58 12.95
C MET A 25 -18.51 12.30 13.50
N GLU A 26 -19.64 12.27 12.78
CA GLU A 26 -20.93 12.79 13.28
C GLU A 26 -21.39 12.07 14.56
N GLU A 27 -21.30 10.73 14.61
CA GLU A 27 -21.64 9.97 15.81
C GLU A 27 -20.70 10.24 16.99
N GLU A 28 -19.40 10.45 16.73
CA GLU A 28 -18.43 10.81 17.76
C GLU A 28 -18.67 12.24 18.28
N ASP A 29 -19.06 13.17 17.41
CA ASP A 29 -19.43 14.53 17.79
C ASP A 29 -20.74 14.57 18.59
N GLU A 30 -21.74 13.77 18.23
CA GLU A 30 -22.96 13.62 19.02
C GLU A 30 -22.68 12.98 20.39
N LYS A 31 -21.79 11.99 20.46
CA LYS A 31 -21.33 11.41 21.75
C LYS A 31 -20.54 12.42 22.58
N ARG A 32 -19.75 13.30 21.96
CA ARG A 32 -19.06 14.41 22.64
C ARG A 32 -20.06 15.44 23.19
N LYS A 33 -21.07 15.82 22.42
CA LYS A 33 -22.17 16.72 22.87
C LYS A 33 -22.97 16.12 24.03
N GLN A 34 -23.22 14.81 24.02
CA GLN A 34 -23.93 14.12 25.10
C GLN A 34 -23.10 14.00 26.39
N LYS A 35 -21.78 13.84 26.31
CA LYS A 35 -20.87 13.77 27.49
C LYS A 35 -20.70 15.10 28.24
N ILE A 36 -21.06 16.24 27.64
CA ILE A 36 -20.88 17.58 28.26
C ILE A 36 -21.99 17.91 29.30
N LYS A 37 -23.06 17.12 29.41
CA LYS A 37 -24.20 17.38 30.32
C LYS A 37 -24.05 16.80 31.75
N ILE A 38 -22.97 17.10 32.48
CA ILE A 38 -22.87 16.78 33.94
C ILE A 38 -22.57 18.06 34.74
N PRO A 39 -23.45 18.49 35.68
CA PRO A 39 -23.24 19.70 36.46
C PRO A 39 -22.34 19.39 37.66
N GLY A 40 -21.12 19.95 37.66
CA GLY A 40 -20.16 19.70 38.73
C GLY A 40 -18.96 20.64 38.64
N LYS A 41 -18.89 21.54 39.62
CA LYS A 41 -18.01 22.69 39.83
C LYS A 41 -16.53 22.51 39.41
N ASN A 42 -15.98 23.60 38.87
CA ASN A 42 -14.56 23.88 38.58
C ASN A 42 -13.93 23.18 37.36
N LYS A 43 -14.55 23.33 36.18
CA LYS A 43 -13.94 22.93 34.91
C LYS A 43 -13.46 24.17 34.16
N LYS A 44 -12.20 24.16 33.71
CA LYS A 44 -11.68 25.15 32.76
C LYS A 44 -12.63 25.18 31.56
N GLN A 45 -13.35 26.28 31.38
CA GLN A 45 -14.31 26.45 30.30
C GLN A 45 -13.55 26.96 29.07
N VAL A 46 -13.60 26.20 27.98
CA VAL A 46 -13.12 26.68 26.68
C VAL A 46 -14.17 27.69 26.20
N GLN A 47 -13.84 28.98 26.23
CA GLN A 47 -14.59 30.01 25.51
C GLN A 47 -14.11 29.98 24.07
N PHE A 48 -15.02 29.63 23.16
CA PHE A 48 -14.78 29.80 21.74
C PHE A 48 -14.85 31.30 21.44
N LEU A 49 -13.88 31.83 20.69
CA LEU A 49 -14.07 33.14 20.06
C LEU A 49 -15.29 33.02 19.14
N LEU A 50 -16.13 34.04 19.12
CA LEU A 50 -17.27 34.13 18.22
C LEU A 50 -16.87 35.04 17.05
N GLY A 51 -17.23 34.65 15.83
CA GLY A 51 -17.10 35.49 14.64
C GLY A 51 -18.11 36.65 14.66
N GLU A 52 -18.03 37.51 13.64
CA GLU A 52 -18.97 38.64 13.46
C GLU A 52 -20.43 38.18 13.24
N ASP A 53 -20.61 36.93 12.83
CA ASP A 53 -21.89 36.24 12.65
C ASP A 53 -22.47 35.63 13.95
N GLY A 54 -21.70 35.65 15.05
CA GLY A 54 -22.10 35.03 16.30
C GLY A 54 -21.97 33.50 16.32
N GLU A 55 -21.33 32.90 15.31
CA GLU A 55 -20.94 31.50 15.31
C GLU A 55 -19.49 31.34 15.85
N PRO A 56 -19.09 30.15 16.33
CA PRO A 56 -17.71 29.93 16.76
C PRO A 56 -16.71 30.27 15.64
N TRP A 57 -15.70 31.10 15.94
CA TRP A 57 -14.67 31.53 15.00
C TRP A 57 -13.86 30.32 14.51
N VAL A 58 -14.01 30.01 13.22
CA VAL A 58 -13.26 28.96 12.53
C VAL A 58 -12.23 29.62 11.62
N TRP A 59 -10.96 29.29 11.81
CA TRP A 59 -9.90 29.65 10.87
C TRP A 59 -9.50 28.40 10.09
N VAL A 60 -9.73 28.42 8.78
CA VAL A 60 -9.31 27.39 7.85
C VAL A 60 -8.04 27.89 7.17
N MET A 61 -6.90 27.23 7.45
CA MET A 61 -5.64 27.59 6.81
C MET A 61 -5.78 27.54 5.28
N GLY A 62 -5.55 28.67 4.62
CA GLY A 62 -5.60 28.80 3.16
C GLY A 62 -6.88 29.44 2.60
N GLU A 63 -7.85 29.79 3.44
CA GLU A 63 -9.05 30.55 3.02
C GLU A 63 -8.95 32.06 3.32
N HIS A 64 -8.01 32.50 4.16
CA HIS A 64 -7.80 33.92 4.46
C HIS A 64 -7.02 34.61 3.32
N PRO A 65 -7.31 35.87 2.95
CA PRO A 65 -6.62 36.61 1.90
C PRO A 65 -5.09 36.75 2.08
N ASP A 66 -4.62 36.65 3.33
CA ASP A 66 -3.21 36.73 3.69
C ASP A 66 -2.53 35.37 3.87
N ASP A 67 -3.28 34.26 3.74
CA ASP A 67 -2.71 32.92 3.85
C ASP A 67 -2.06 32.50 2.53
N LYS A 68 -0.86 31.89 2.64
CA LYS A 68 -0.20 31.27 1.49
C LYS A 68 -1.01 30.06 1.03
N SER A 69 -1.17 29.92 -0.29
CA SER A 69 -1.81 28.71 -0.82
C SER A 69 -0.95 27.48 -0.50
N ILE A 70 -1.58 26.31 -0.39
CA ILE A 70 -0.87 25.04 -0.15
C ILE A 70 0.24 24.84 -1.19
N ASP A 71 -0.04 25.18 -2.45
CA ASP A 71 0.93 25.11 -3.54
C ASP A 71 2.12 26.06 -3.32
N GLN A 72 1.87 27.28 -2.80
CA GLN A 72 2.94 28.24 -2.48
C GLN A 72 3.81 27.77 -1.31
N ILE A 73 3.21 27.10 -0.31
CA ILE A 73 3.94 26.52 0.84
C ILE A 73 4.87 25.40 0.35
N LEU A 74 4.35 24.49 -0.48
CA LEU A 74 5.14 23.39 -1.04
C LEU A 74 6.25 23.89 -1.98
N GLU A 75 5.99 24.96 -2.76
CA GLU A 75 6.99 25.60 -3.61
C GLU A 75 8.10 26.28 -2.78
N GLU A 76 7.75 26.90 -1.66
CA GLU A 76 8.71 27.52 -0.73
C GLU A 76 9.57 26.47 -0.03
N GLU A 77 8.97 25.39 0.47
CA GLU A 77 9.69 24.26 1.08
C GLU A 77 10.66 23.60 0.09
N ALA A 78 10.21 23.39 -1.16
CA ALA A 78 11.08 22.87 -2.22
C ALA A 78 12.25 23.81 -2.55
N ARG A 79 12.03 25.12 -2.51
CA ARG A 79 13.07 26.14 -2.74
C ARG A 79 14.09 26.17 -1.62
N GLU A 80 13.65 26.07 -0.37
CA GLU A 80 14.54 26.01 0.79
C GLU A 80 15.36 24.72 0.83
N ALA A 81 14.74 23.58 0.52
CA ALA A 81 15.44 22.30 0.40
C ALA A 81 16.55 22.33 -0.67
N ALA A 82 16.27 22.95 -1.82
CA ALA A 82 17.26 23.14 -2.87
C ALA A 82 18.44 24.05 -2.44
N ARG A 83 18.16 25.11 -1.68
CA ARG A 83 19.20 26.00 -1.14
C ARG A 83 20.11 25.27 -0.16
N LEU A 84 19.53 24.54 0.79
CA LEU A 84 20.29 23.77 1.79
C LEU A 84 21.16 22.69 1.15
N LEU A 85 20.69 22.05 0.08
CA LEU A 85 21.49 21.08 -0.66
C LEU A 85 22.69 21.75 -1.32
N ALA A 86 22.48 22.90 -1.97
CA ALA A 86 23.56 23.66 -2.59
C ALA A 86 24.60 24.13 -1.55
N GLU A 87 24.16 24.58 -0.36
CA GLU A 87 25.06 24.95 0.74
C GLU A 87 25.93 23.76 1.17
N LYS A 88 25.33 22.58 1.39
CA LYS A 88 26.08 21.37 1.77
C LYS A 88 27.09 20.94 0.72
N GLU A 89 26.73 20.98 -0.57
CA GLU A 89 27.66 20.67 -1.65
C GLU A 89 28.83 21.66 -1.69
N THR A 90 28.56 22.96 -1.49
CA THR A 90 29.63 23.97 -1.43
C THR A 90 30.53 23.82 -0.21
N GLU A 91 29.98 23.46 0.95
CA GLU A 91 30.78 23.17 2.15
C GLU A 91 31.68 21.94 1.96
N GLN A 92 31.16 20.88 1.36
CA GLN A 92 31.96 19.69 1.04
C GLN A 92 33.10 20.00 0.07
N LEU A 93 32.82 20.80 -0.97
CA LEU A 93 33.86 21.27 -1.88
C LEU A 93 34.91 22.13 -1.16
N ARG A 94 34.49 23.01 -0.24
CA ARG A 94 35.42 23.84 0.54
C ARG A 94 36.33 22.98 1.42
N LEU A 95 35.76 22.00 2.12
CA LEU A 95 36.53 21.06 2.95
C LEU A 95 37.49 20.22 2.11
N SER A 96 37.07 19.77 0.92
CA SER A 96 37.94 19.02 0.01
C SER A 96 39.12 19.87 -0.47
N VAL A 97 38.86 21.11 -0.90
CA VAL A 97 39.91 22.03 -1.37
C VAL A 97 40.84 22.43 -0.23
N GLU A 98 40.32 22.64 0.98
CA GLU A 98 41.13 22.93 2.17
C GLU A 98 42.02 21.75 2.57
N ALA A 99 41.52 20.52 2.46
CA ALA A 99 42.31 19.31 2.66
C ALA A 99 43.42 19.16 1.61
N GLU A 100 43.10 19.35 0.32
CA GLU A 100 44.10 19.33 -0.76
C GLU A 100 45.17 20.40 -0.57
N LEU A 101 44.78 21.62 -0.17
CA LEU A 101 45.71 22.71 0.09
C LEU A 101 46.61 22.39 1.29
N THR A 102 46.06 21.81 2.35
CA THR A 102 46.81 21.39 3.55
C THR A 102 47.83 20.32 3.21
N GLU A 103 47.44 19.32 2.40
CA GLU A 103 48.34 18.28 1.91
C GLU A 103 49.50 18.88 1.10
N LEU A 104 49.20 19.87 0.25
CA LEU A 104 50.20 20.56 -0.57
C LEU A 104 51.17 21.39 0.28
N ILE A 105 50.68 22.06 1.33
CA ILE A 105 51.50 22.81 2.29
C ILE A 105 52.41 21.85 3.07
N ASP A 106 51.90 20.70 3.52
CA ASP A 106 52.68 19.68 4.22
C ASP A 106 53.76 19.06 3.32
N LEU A 107 53.44 18.81 2.04
CA LEU A 107 54.40 18.37 1.03
C LEU A 107 55.52 19.40 0.83
N ASN A 108 55.17 20.68 0.72
CA ASN A 108 56.14 21.76 0.54
C ASN A 108 57.01 21.94 1.79
N LYS A 109 56.42 21.87 2.98
CA LYS A 109 57.15 21.89 4.26
C LYS A 109 58.15 20.74 4.36
N LYS A 110 57.74 19.51 4.01
CA LYS A 110 58.64 18.34 3.95
C LYS A 110 59.76 18.52 2.93
N GLN A 111 59.49 19.15 1.78
CA GLN A 111 60.52 19.47 0.79
C GLN A 111 61.53 20.49 1.33
N ILE A 112 61.06 21.52 2.06
CA ILE A 112 61.92 22.52 2.71
C ILE A 112 62.75 21.86 3.81
N GLU A 113 62.14 21.08 4.69
CA GLU A 113 62.84 20.36 5.77
C GLU A 113 63.86 19.35 5.22
N ALA A 114 63.54 18.65 4.13
CA ALA A 114 64.48 17.77 3.45
C ALA A 114 65.66 18.55 2.83
N MET A 115 65.40 19.72 2.24
CA MET A 115 66.44 20.59 1.70
C MET A 115 67.33 21.19 2.80
N GLU A 116 66.74 21.56 3.94
CA GLU A 116 67.44 22.05 5.13
C GLU A 116 68.24 20.93 5.82
N ALA A 117 67.75 19.70 5.85
CA ALA A 117 68.49 18.53 6.33
C ALA A 117 69.71 18.21 5.45
N ILE A 118 69.57 18.38 4.12
CA ILE A 118 70.70 18.25 3.19
C ILE A 118 71.71 19.39 3.38
N ASN A 119 71.25 20.62 3.60
CA ASN A 119 72.10 21.78 3.81
C ASN A 119 72.86 21.73 5.16
N THR A 120 72.20 21.28 6.23
CA THR A 120 72.81 21.12 7.56
C THR A 120 73.82 19.96 7.59
N SER A 121 73.57 18.88 6.84
CA SER A 121 74.53 17.78 6.65
C SER A 121 75.75 18.16 5.80
N SER A 122 75.70 19.27 5.05
CA SER A 122 76.77 19.74 4.16
C SER A 122 77.67 20.82 4.79
N THR A 123 77.52 21.09 6.10
CA THR A 123 78.38 22.05 6.80
C THR A 123 79.73 21.50 7.25
N GLU A 124 80.04 20.24 6.94
CA GLU A 124 81.37 19.63 7.15
C GLU A 124 82.17 19.34 5.87
N ASP A 125 81.65 19.63 4.67
CA ASP A 125 82.43 19.46 3.42
C ASP A 125 82.64 20.78 2.66
N LEU A 126 83.91 21.18 2.70
CA LEU A 126 84.53 22.32 2.06
C LEU A 126 84.55 22.18 0.52
N TYR A 127 84.13 23.23 -0.20
CA TYR A 127 84.52 23.58 -1.58
C TYR A 127 84.08 22.66 -2.75
N CYS A 128 83.00 23.05 -3.45
CA CYS A 128 82.77 22.67 -4.85
C CYS A 128 82.57 23.91 -5.74
N SER A 129 83.38 24.01 -6.79
CA SER A 129 83.44 25.11 -7.75
C SER A 129 82.10 25.43 -8.42
N THR A 130 81.87 26.73 -8.61
CA THR A 130 80.65 27.39 -9.12
C THR A 130 80.21 27.04 -10.55
N SER A 131 80.82 26.05 -11.20
CA SER A 131 80.53 25.64 -12.59
C SER A 131 79.56 24.47 -12.72
N GLU A 132 79.28 23.68 -11.68
CA GLU A 132 78.40 22.50 -11.80
C GLU A 132 76.93 22.71 -11.36
N VAL A 133 76.64 23.76 -10.58
CA VAL A 133 75.27 24.04 -10.09
C VAL A 133 74.34 24.52 -11.22
N LYS A 134 74.89 25.15 -12.26
CA LYS A 134 74.11 25.65 -13.41
C LYS A 134 73.65 24.54 -14.38
N GLN A 135 74.20 23.33 -14.30
CA GLN A 135 73.82 22.23 -15.19
C GLN A 135 72.74 21.29 -14.62
N ARG A 136 72.45 21.37 -13.31
CA ARG A 136 71.45 20.50 -12.66
C ARG A 136 70.04 21.09 -12.54
N ILE A 137 69.85 22.38 -12.85
CA ILE A 137 68.52 23.00 -12.93
C ILE A 137 68.02 22.95 -14.37
N LYS A 138 67.62 21.77 -14.84
CA LYS A 138 66.71 21.62 -15.99
C LYS A 138 65.41 21.03 -15.47
N VAL A 139 64.50 21.93 -15.08
CA VAL A 139 63.12 21.58 -14.74
C VAL A 139 62.37 21.34 -16.06
N PRO A 140 61.59 20.27 -16.21
CA PRO A 140 60.73 20.11 -17.38
C PRO A 140 59.60 21.14 -17.29
N VAL A 141 59.59 22.09 -18.23
CA VAL A 141 58.44 22.96 -18.49
C VAL A 141 57.32 22.07 -19.05
N VAL A 142 56.33 21.78 -18.22
CA VAL A 142 55.09 21.14 -18.67
C VAL A 142 54.31 22.18 -19.45
N SER A 143 54.32 22.01 -20.78
CA SER A 143 53.55 22.81 -21.72
C SER A 143 52.09 22.35 -21.68
N SER A 144 51.27 22.94 -20.81
CA SER A 144 49.80 22.92 -20.91
C SER A 144 49.19 23.95 -19.95
N MET A 145 49.41 25.23 -20.21
CA MET A 145 48.70 26.35 -19.57
C MET A 145 48.45 27.48 -20.58
N ALA A 146 47.93 27.12 -21.77
CA ALA A 146 47.47 28.10 -22.73
C ALA A 146 46.05 28.60 -22.41
N ASP A 147 45.15 27.73 -21.93
CA ASP A 147 43.75 28.09 -21.66
C ASP A 147 43.49 28.68 -20.27
N ARG A 148 44.53 28.87 -19.46
CA ARG A 148 44.44 29.48 -18.11
C ARG A 148 45.01 30.90 -18.03
N ARG A 149 45.47 31.46 -19.15
CA ARG A 149 46.04 32.83 -19.15
C ARG A 149 44.99 33.93 -19.22
N ASP A 150 43.75 33.63 -19.62
CA ASP A 150 42.71 34.65 -19.77
C ASP A 150 42.13 35.10 -18.42
N ALA A 151 42.06 34.19 -17.43
CA ALA A 151 41.54 34.50 -16.09
C ALA A 151 42.50 35.37 -15.24
N LEU A 152 43.79 35.42 -15.58
CA LEU A 152 44.79 36.17 -14.81
C LEU A 152 45.09 37.57 -15.37
N GLN A 153 44.68 37.85 -16.61
CA GLN A 153 45.00 39.13 -17.26
C GLN A 153 44.06 40.26 -16.83
N GLU A 154 42.82 39.96 -16.41
CA GLU A 154 41.90 40.98 -15.86
C GLU A 154 42.24 41.44 -14.43
N ILE A 155 43.03 40.66 -13.70
CA ILE A 155 43.36 40.94 -12.29
C ILE A 155 44.59 41.87 -12.19
N SER A 156 45.45 41.90 -13.21
CA SER A 156 46.83 42.37 -13.10
C SER A 156 47.08 43.88 -13.25
N LEU A 157 46.05 44.73 -13.28
CA LEU A 157 46.27 46.19 -13.36
C LEU A 157 45.55 46.93 -12.22
N ASN A 158 46.36 47.41 -11.29
CA ASN A 158 46.14 48.43 -10.25
C ASN A 158 45.51 48.04 -8.89
N LYS A 159 46.37 48.18 -7.86
CA LYS A 159 46.18 48.28 -6.40
C LYS A 159 45.66 47.03 -5.65
N PRO A 160 46.41 46.53 -4.63
CA PRO A 160 46.17 45.23 -3.97
C PRO A 160 44.84 45.15 -3.17
N HIS A 161 44.29 46.28 -2.72
CA HIS A 161 43.06 46.30 -1.90
C HIS A 161 41.76 45.98 -2.65
N LYS A 162 41.78 45.81 -3.97
CA LYS A 162 40.57 45.54 -4.79
C LYS A 162 40.54 44.15 -5.43
N VAL A 163 41.58 43.34 -5.24
CA VAL A 163 41.64 41.97 -5.81
C VAL A 163 40.62 41.06 -5.12
N SER A 164 40.58 41.07 -3.78
CA SER A 164 39.60 40.28 -3.01
C SER A 164 38.15 40.62 -3.37
N GLN A 165 37.81 41.91 -3.53
CA GLN A 165 36.45 42.33 -3.92
C GLN A 165 36.09 41.95 -5.36
N ARG A 166 37.06 41.97 -6.29
CA ARG A 166 36.85 41.53 -7.68
C ARG A 166 36.72 40.00 -7.78
N VAL A 167 37.52 39.26 -7.02
CA VAL A 167 37.40 37.80 -6.91
C VAL A 167 36.03 37.43 -6.33
N ALA A 168 35.58 38.09 -5.26
CA ALA A 168 34.24 37.86 -4.70
C ALA A 168 33.09 38.18 -5.68
N MET A 169 33.22 39.25 -6.48
CA MET A 169 32.23 39.59 -7.51
C MET A 169 32.24 38.62 -8.68
N TRP A 170 33.42 38.11 -9.06
CA TRP A 170 33.57 37.09 -10.09
C TRP A 170 33.01 35.74 -9.62
N GLU A 171 33.35 35.30 -8.41
CA GLU A 171 32.80 34.11 -7.76
C GLU A 171 31.27 34.17 -7.67
N LYS A 172 30.73 35.32 -7.24
CA LYS A 172 29.27 35.52 -7.21
C LYS A 172 28.65 35.38 -8.60
N ARG A 173 29.25 35.99 -9.63
CA ARG A 173 28.75 35.91 -11.01
C ARG A 173 28.79 34.46 -11.54
N VAL A 174 29.90 33.75 -11.33
CA VAL A 174 30.07 32.36 -11.75
C VAL A 174 29.06 31.44 -11.03
N MET A 175 28.82 31.69 -9.74
CA MET A 175 27.80 30.96 -8.97
C MET A 175 26.38 31.27 -9.43
N ASP A 176 26.04 32.54 -9.66
CA ASP A 176 24.73 32.96 -10.16
C ASP A 176 24.46 32.39 -11.57
N GLU A 177 25.48 32.31 -12.43
CA GLU A 177 25.38 31.74 -13.77
C GLU A 177 25.17 30.21 -13.71
N ARG A 178 25.97 29.51 -12.91
CA ARG A 178 25.82 28.05 -12.72
C ARG A 178 24.49 27.68 -12.07
N THR A 179 24.01 28.45 -11.09
CA THR A 179 22.69 28.23 -10.46
C THR A 179 21.55 28.49 -11.44
N SER A 180 21.64 29.53 -12.27
CA SER A 180 20.68 29.82 -13.34
C SER A 180 20.64 28.68 -14.38
N GLU A 181 21.79 28.10 -14.74
CA GLU A 181 21.87 26.95 -15.64
C GLU A 181 21.24 25.69 -15.05
N ILE A 182 21.53 25.39 -13.78
CA ILE A 182 20.93 24.27 -13.05
C ILE A 182 19.42 24.46 -12.96
N TYR A 183 18.96 25.66 -12.62
CA TYR A 183 17.53 25.97 -12.54
C TYR A 183 16.81 25.79 -13.88
N LYS A 184 17.38 26.30 -14.98
CA LYS A 184 16.85 26.09 -16.34
C LYS A 184 16.83 24.60 -16.72
N GLY A 185 17.85 23.84 -16.33
CA GLY A 185 17.90 22.39 -16.49
C GLY A 185 16.78 21.68 -15.73
N LEU A 186 16.53 22.08 -14.48
CA LEU A 186 15.48 21.53 -13.64
C LEU A 186 14.08 21.84 -14.21
N GLN A 187 13.87 23.07 -14.68
CA GLN A 187 12.62 23.50 -15.33
C GLN A 187 12.36 22.71 -16.63
N ARG A 188 13.38 22.51 -17.47
CA ARG A 188 13.25 21.66 -18.67
C ARG A 188 12.87 20.22 -18.30
N LYS A 189 13.51 19.63 -17.29
CA LYS A 189 13.18 18.28 -16.79
C LYS A 189 11.76 18.21 -16.23
N LYS A 190 11.29 19.24 -15.51
CA LYS A 190 9.90 19.31 -15.04
C LYS A 190 8.91 19.35 -16.20
N ILE A 191 9.18 20.15 -17.23
CA ILE A 191 8.33 20.24 -18.43
C ILE A 191 8.32 18.91 -19.20
N GLU A 192 9.47 18.28 -19.36
CA GLU A 192 9.59 16.98 -20.04
C GLU A 192 8.85 15.88 -19.28
N ALA A 193 9.01 15.80 -17.95
CA ALA A 193 8.27 14.87 -17.10
C ALA A 193 6.76 15.13 -17.12
N ALA A 194 6.33 16.39 -17.16
CA ALA A 194 4.91 16.74 -17.29
C ALA A 194 4.34 16.31 -18.64
N LYS A 195 5.10 16.50 -19.73
CA LYS A 195 4.72 16.06 -21.07
C LYS A 195 4.67 14.54 -21.19
N GLU A 196 5.64 13.83 -20.61
CA GLU A 196 5.67 12.37 -20.54
C GLU A 196 4.47 11.83 -19.74
N ALA A 197 4.12 12.48 -18.62
CA ALA A 197 2.93 12.13 -17.85
C ALA A 197 1.63 12.33 -18.65
N GLU A 198 1.51 13.45 -19.40
CA GLU A 198 0.37 13.71 -20.28
C GLU A 198 0.28 12.68 -21.43
N GLU A 199 1.44 12.29 -22.01
CA GLU A 199 1.51 11.24 -23.02
C GLU A 199 1.10 9.87 -22.46
N ALA A 200 1.57 9.51 -21.27
CA ALA A 200 1.19 8.28 -20.59
C ALA A 200 -0.31 8.25 -20.25
N GLU A 201 -0.90 9.38 -19.82
CA GLU A 201 -2.34 9.50 -19.59
C GLU A 201 -3.12 9.31 -20.90
N ARG A 202 -2.67 9.91 -21.99
CA ARG A 202 -3.29 9.76 -23.32
C ARG A 202 -3.24 8.32 -23.82
N GLU A 203 -2.13 7.62 -23.60
CA GLU A 203 -2.02 6.20 -23.92
C GLU A 203 -2.95 5.34 -23.06
N GLN A 204 -3.05 5.63 -21.77
CA GLN A 204 -4.00 4.96 -20.88
C GLN A 204 -5.45 5.19 -21.33
N GLU A 205 -5.81 6.41 -21.71
CA GLU A 205 -7.13 6.75 -22.25
C GLU A 205 -7.41 6.02 -23.57
N ARG A 206 -6.41 5.88 -24.44
CA ARG A 206 -6.55 5.12 -25.70
C ARG A 206 -6.80 3.63 -25.43
N LEU A 207 -5.99 3.02 -24.54
CA LEU A 207 -6.17 1.63 -24.12
C LEU A 207 -7.52 1.40 -23.44
N TRP A 208 -7.99 2.38 -22.67
CA TRP A 208 -9.32 2.39 -22.08
C TRP A 208 -10.41 2.36 -23.14
N LYS A 209 -10.37 3.26 -24.13
CA LYS A 209 -11.35 3.31 -25.23
C LYS A 209 -11.41 2.01 -26.03
N GLU A 210 -10.27 1.39 -26.33
CA GLU A 210 -10.22 0.07 -26.99
C GLU A 210 -10.83 -1.04 -26.13
N GLN A 211 -10.51 -1.04 -24.84
CA GLN A 211 -11.04 -1.96 -23.86
C GLN A 211 -12.55 -1.83 -23.65
N GLU A 212 -13.09 -0.61 -23.79
CA GLU A 212 -14.51 -0.30 -23.74
C GLU A 212 -15.23 -0.80 -24.99
N LYS A 213 -14.67 -0.51 -26.18
CA LYS A 213 -15.19 -1.00 -27.45
C LYS A 213 -15.29 -2.52 -27.48
N LYS A 214 -14.23 -3.21 -27.02
CA LYS A 214 -14.21 -4.68 -26.91
C LYS A 214 -15.25 -5.19 -25.91
N ALA A 215 -15.45 -4.50 -24.78
CA ALA A 215 -16.49 -4.85 -23.82
C ALA A 215 -17.89 -4.72 -24.43
N LYS A 216 -18.15 -3.64 -25.15
CA LYS A 216 -19.42 -3.38 -25.86
C LYS A 216 -19.70 -4.44 -26.91
N GLU A 217 -18.69 -4.86 -27.67
CA GLU A 217 -18.80 -5.96 -28.64
C GLU A 217 -19.11 -7.31 -27.96
N THR A 218 -18.47 -7.61 -26.81
CA THR A 218 -18.77 -8.84 -26.05
C THR A 218 -20.19 -8.82 -25.47
N GLU A 219 -20.65 -7.67 -24.98
CA GLU A 219 -22.02 -7.52 -24.48
C GLU A 219 -23.05 -7.72 -25.61
N GLN A 220 -22.77 -7.20 -26.81
CA GLN A 220 -23.60 -7.45 -28.00
C GLN A 220 -23.67 -8.94 -28.34
N LYS A 221 -22.54 -9.66 -28.31
CA LYS A 221 -22.51 -11.11 -28.54
C LYS A 221 -23.32 -11.87 -27.49
N ILE A 222 -23.17 -11.52 -26.21
CA ILE A 222 -23.93 -12.13 -25.10
C ILE A 222 -25.44 -11.86 -25.30
N ARG A 223 -25.80 -10.63 -25.67
CA ARG A 223 -27.20 -10.25 -25.94
C ARG A 223 -27.79 -11.05 -27.10
N GLU A 224 -27.00 -11.29 -28.14
CA GLU A 224 -27.41 -12.07 -29.30
C GLU A 224 -27.55 -13.57 -28.97
N ILE A 225 -26.60 -14.15 -28.24
CA ILE A 225 -26.70 -15.54 -27.75
C ILE A 225 -27.96 -15.70 -26.88
N ALA A 226 -28.20 -14.76 -25.96
CA ALA A 226 -29.40 -14.78 -25.13
C ALA A 226 -30.69 -14.63 -25.95
N ARG A 227 -30.67 -13.88 -27.06
CA ARG A 227 -31.80 -13.75 -27.99
C ARG A 227 -32.07 -15.07 -28.71
N ILE A 228 -31.02 -15.72 -29.22
CA ILE A 228 -31.11 -17.03 -29.87
C ILE A 228 -31.64 -18.08 -28.89
N ALA A 229 -31.09 -18.14 -27.66
CA ALA A 229 -31.54 -19.08 -26.64
C ALA A 229 -33.03 -18.89 -26.27
N ARG A 230 -33.50 -17.64 -26.17
CA ARG A 230 -34.94 -17.35 -25.96
C ARG A 230 -35.80 -17.79 -27.13
N GLU A 231 -35.34 -17.60 -28.36
CA GLU A 231 -36.08 -17.97 -29.57
C GLU A 231 -36.10 -19.49 -29.80
N GLU A 232 -35.01 -20.18 -29.44
CA GLU A 232 -34.93 -21.64 -29.42
C GLU A 232 -35.87 -22.21 -28.36
N HIS A 233 -35.85 -21.68 -27.13
CA HIS A 233 -36.82 -22.06 -26.10
C HIS A 233 -38.27 -21.83 -26.55
N ARG A 234 -38.53 -20.73 -27.28
CA ARG A 234 -39.85 -20.47 -27.88
C ARG A 234 -40.23 -21.53 -28.91
N ARG A 235 -39.31 -21.91 -29.81
CA ARG A 235 -39.54 -22.95 -30.83
C ARG A 235 -39.76 -24.32 -30.22
N THR A 236 -38.94 -24.72 -29.25
CA THR A 236 -39.07 -26.00 -28.55
C THR A 236 -40.36 -26.03 -27.72
N SER A 237 -40.75 -24.92 -27.09
CA SER A 237 -42.02 -24.81 -26.38
C SER A 237 -43.25 -24.90 -27.30
N VAL A 238 -43.15 -24.48 -28.57
CA VAL A 238 -44.24 -24.63 -29.57
C VAL A 238 -44.30 -26.05 -30.12
N LEU A 239 -43.16 -26.74 -30.26
CA LEU A 239 -43.08 -28.15 -30.68
C LEU A 239 -43.64 -29.15 -29.64
N VAL A 240 -43.68 -28.78 -28.36
CA VAL A 240 -44.19 -29.63 -27.26
C VAL A 240 -45.73 -29.55 -27.12
N MET A 241 -46.44 -28.81 -27.98
CA MET A 241 -47.91 -28.75 -27.97
C MET A 241 -48.63 -29.76 -28.89
N ASP A 242 -47.93 -30.71 -29.53
CA ASP A 242 -48.57 -31.71 -30.44
C ASP A 242 -48.19 -33.17 -30.14
N THR A 243 -48.28 -33.59 -28.87
CA THR A 243 -48.36 -35.02 -28.55
C THR A 243 -49.15 -35.23 -27.27
N THR A 244 -50.20 -36.04 -27.37
CA THR A 244 -51.18 -36.32 -26.32
C THR A 244 -50.65 -37.30 -25.26
N THR A 245 -51.12 -37.12 -24.02
CA THR A 245 -51.21 -38.05 -22.86
C THR A 245 -50.24 -37.81 -21.67
N PRO A 246 -50.73 -37.68 -20.41
CA PRO A 246 -49.97 -37.21 -19.23
C PRO A 246 -49.43 -38.37 -18.33
N PRO A 247 -48.50 -38.11 -17.37
CA PRO A 247 -48.96 -37.94 -15.97
C PRO A 247 -48.13 -37.00 -15.05
N GLN A 248 -48.85 -36.43 -14.08
CA GLN A 248 -48.49 -36.11 -12.67
C GLN A 248 -47.60 -34.89 -12.32
N SER A 249 -48.21 -34.06 -11.46
CA SER A 249 -47.86 -32.78 -10.79
C SER A 249 -46.68 -32.87 -9.79
N PRO A 250 -46.11 -31.77 -9.20
CA PRO A 250 -46.74 -30.46 -8.94
C PRO A 250 -45.95 -29.18 -9.30
N ALA A 251 -46.71 -28.09 -9.36
CA ALA A 251 -46.27 -26.70 -9.49
C ALA A 251 -45.39 -26.26 -8.30
N PRO A 252 -44.61 -25.17 -8.44
CA PRO A 252 -45.19 -23.88 -8.07
C PRO A 252 -44.87 -22.72 -9.03
N SER A 253 -45.93 -21.93 -9.21
CA SER A 253 -46.04 -20.50 -9.42
C SER A 253 -44.76 -19.66 -9.42
N ALA A 254 -44.61 -18.91 -10.50
CA ALA A 254 -43.79 -17.73 -10.60
C ALA A 254 -44.40 -16.60 -9.75
N ASP A 255 -43.59 -16.03 -8.86
CA ASP A 255 -43.69 -14.63 -8.42
C ASP A 255 -42.27 -14.08 -8.34
N GLY A 256 -41.81 -13.49 -9.43
CA GLY A 256 -40.53 -12.80 -9.53
C GLY A 256 -40.64 -11.43 -8.88
N GLN A 257 -40.48 -11.37 -7.55
CA GLN A 257 -40.35 -10.11 -6.82
C GLN A 257 -38.87 -9.74 -6.67
N ILE A 258 -38.50 -8.61 -7.28
CA ILE A 258 -37.24 -7.91 -7.11
C ILE A 258 -36.98 -7.64 -5.62
N ILE A 259 -35.92 -8.21 -5.06
CA ILE A 259 -35.36 -7.78 -3.77
C ILE A 259 -33.92 -7.32 -3.99
N LYS A 260 -33.79 -5.99 -4.04
CA LYS A 260 -32.57 -5.24 -3.77
C LYS A 260 -32.34 -5.36 -2.26
N GLY A 261 -31.21 -5.94 -1.84
CA GLY A 261 -30.92 -6.15 -0.43
C GLY A 261 -29.43 -6.28 -0.15
N SER A 262 -28.87 -5.18 0.36
CA SER A 262 -27.54 -5.03 0.95
C SER A 262 -27.16 -6.15 1.92
N SER A 263 -25.91 -6.60 1.85
CA SER A 263 -25.11 -7.05 3.00
C SER A 263 -23.64 -7.03 2.59
N GLY A 264 -22.82 -6.23 3.28
CA GLY A 264 -21.41 -6.05 2.97
C GLY A 264 -20.65 -7.36 3.11
N ASP A 265 -20.10 -7.84 2.00
CA ASP A 265 -19.49 -9.15 1.90
C ASP A 265 -18.12 -9.05 1.22
N MET A 266 -17.10 -9.48 1.95
CA MET A 266 -15.74 -9.72 1.49
C MET A 266 -15.79 -10.58 0.22
N GLU A 267 -15.33 -10.05 -0.92
CA GLU A 267 -15.48 -10.67 -2.25
C GLU A 267 -14.75 -12.01 -2.34
N TYR A 268 -15.49 -13.12 -2.23
CA TYR A 268 -15.10 -14.43 -2.77
C TYR A 268 -15.51 -14.46 -4.25
N SER A 269 -14.56 -14.55 -5.17
CA SER A 269 -14.83 -14.59 -6.63
C SER A 269 -15.11 -16.01 -7.16
N GLY A 270 -15.15 -17.03 -6.30
CA GLY A 270 -15.44 -18.40 -6.71
C GLY A 270 -16.94 -18.67 -6.93
N PRO A 271 -17.29 -19.77 -7.63
CA PRO A 271 -18.68 -20.16 -7.80
C PRO A 271 -19.33 -20.37 -6.44
N LYS A 272 -20.42 -19.66 -6.16
CA LYS A 272 -21.18 -19.83 -4.91
C LYS A 272 -21.93 -21.18 -4.94
N PRO A 273 -22.01 -21.90 -3.82
CA PRO A 273 -22.87 -23.08 -3.75
C PRO A 273 -24.34 -22.73 -4.05
N PRO A 274 -25.02 -23.48 -4.94
CA PRO A 274 -26.37 -23.13 -5.40
C PRO A 274 -27.46 -23.42 -4.36
N SER A 275 -27.23 -24.39 -3.46
CA SER A 275 -28.17 -24.76 -2.41
C SER A 275 -27.48 -25.44 -1.22
N LYS A 276 -28.22 -25.62 -0.13
CA LYS A 276 -27.76 -26.35 1.06
C LYS A 276 -27.47 -27.82 0.74
N GLU A 277 -28.27 -28.41 -0.14
CA GLU A 277 -28.12 -29.79 -0.61
C GLU A 277 -26.80 -29.97 -1.37
N ALA A 278 -26.45 -29.01 -2.23
CA ALA A 278 -25.19 -29.04 -2.96
C ALA A 278 -23.97 -28.98 -2.04
N ILE A 279 -24.06 -28.21 -0.93
CA ILE A 279 -23.02 -28.16 0.10
C ILE A 279 -22.90 -29.49 0.84
N VAL A 280 -24.03 -30.13 1.16
CA VAL A 280 -24.04 -31.46 1.80
C VAL A 280 -23.41 -32.50 0.89
N GLU A 281 -23.74 -32.48 -0.41
CA GLU A 281 -23.19 -33.41 -1.39
C GLU A 281 -21.68 -33.20 -1.61
N TRP A 282 -21.24 -31.95 -1.72
CA TRP A 282 -19.82 -31.60 -1.74
C TRP A 282 -19.08 -32.11 -0.50
N PHE A 283 -19.64 -31.87 0.68
CA PHE A 283 -19.03 -32.33 1.93
C PHE A 283 -18.92 -33.87 1.97
N ARG A 284 -19.97 -34.58 1.56
CA ARG A 284 -19.98 -36.06 1.53
C ARG A 284 -18.98 -36.63 0.53
N SER A 285 -18.91 -36.06 -0.67
CA SER A 285 -18.08 -36.57 -1.76
C SER A 285 -16.59 -36.23 -1.60
N SER A 286 -16.29 -35.02 -1.12
CA SER A 286 -14.92 -34.48 -1.12
C SER A 286 -14.33 -34.39 0.30
N GLU A 287 -15.10 -33.94 1.29
CA GLU A 287 -14.56 -33.61 2.62
C GLU A 287 -14.46 -34.80 3.56
N VAL A 288 -15.35 -35.78 3.41
CA VAL A 288 -15.30 -37.03 4.19
C VAL A 288 -14.00 -37.79 3.90
N ALA A 289 -13.62 -37.92 2.63
CA ALA A 289 -12.35 -38.56 2.23
C ALA A 289 -11.13 -37.79 2.77
N ARG A 290 -11.23 -36.46 2.85
CA ARG A 290 -10.19 -35.58 3.40
C ARG A 290 -10.20 -35.50 4.93
N ARG A 291 -11.07 -36.26 5.61
CA ARG A 291 -11.19 -36.31 7.08
C ARG A 291 -11.44 -34.91 7.69
N ALA A 292 -12.13 -34.03 6.96
CA ALA A 292 -12.35 -32.66 7.42
C ALA A 292 -13.23 -32.64 8.69
N GLY A 293 -12.73 -31.98 9.74
CA GLY A 293 -13.41 -31.92 11.04
C GLY A 293 -13.19 -33.14 11.94
N LEU A 294 -12.32 -34.09 11.56
CA LEU A 294 -11.82 -35.15 12.44
C LEU A 294 -10.51 -34.72 13.10
N GLU A 295 -10.25 -35.26 14.28
CA GLU A 295 -8.94 -35.14 14.92
C GLU A 295 -7.88 -35.94 14.12
N PRO A 296 -6.61 -35.48 14.05
CA PRO A 296 -5.55 -36.18 13.33
C PRO A 296 -5.33 -37.62 13.82
N ASP A 297 -5.39 -37.83 15.13
CA ASP A 297 -5.01 -39.08 15.78
C ASP A 297 -6.21 -39.99 16.11
N ARG A 298 -7.43 -39.47 16.04
CA ARG A 298 -8.65 -40.15 16.49
C ARG A 298 -9.69 -40.04 15.41
N ASN A 299 -10.36 -41.16 15.09
CA ASN A 299 -11.52 -41.16 14.18
C ASN A 299 -12.77 -40.58 14.86
N VAL A 300 -12.59 -39.50 15.61
CA VAL A 300 -13.57 -38.79 16.42
C VAL A 300 -13.67 -37.38 15.87
N ILE A 301 -14.90 -36.87 15.83
CA ILE A 301 -15.17 -35.54 15.31
C ILE A 301 -14.62 -34.51 16.29
N ALA A 302 -13.76 -33.62 15.78
CA ALA A 302 -13.04 -32.64 16.56
C ALA A 302 -14.00 -31.74 17.35
N PRO A 303 -13.63 -31.34 18.58
CA PRO A 303 -14.53 -30.62 19.49
C PRO A 303 -14.93 -29.25 18.94
N TRP A 304 -14.06 -28.62 18.15
CA TRP A 304 -14.28 -27.34 17.49
C TRP A 304 -15.14 -27.42 16.22
N PHE A 305 -15.48 -28.61 15.71
CA PHE A 305 -16.25 -28.75 14.46
C PHE A 305 -17.75 -28.85 14.72
N HIS A 306 -18.56 -27.97 14.13
CA HIS A 306 -20.01 -27.89 14.40
C HIS A 306 -20.90 -28.25 13.18
N GLY A 307 -20.32 -28.48 12.01
CA GLY A 307 -21.07 -28.82 10.80
C GLY A 307 -21.85 -27.64 10.18
N LEU A 308 -23.01 -27.90 9.58
CA LEU A 308 -23.91 -26.92 8.95
C LEU A 308 -24.75 -26.17 10.01
N ILE A 309 -24.09 -25.39 10.86
CA ILE A 309 -24.76 -24.38 11.67
C ILE A 309 -24.73 -23.02 10.96
N THR A 310 -25.78 -22.24 11.15
CA THR A 310 -25.89 -20.88 10.64
C THR A 310 -24.92 -19.95 11.34
N ARG A 311 -24.73 -18.76 10.76
CA ARG A 311 -23.94 -17.70 11.40
C ARG A 311 -24.55 -17.30 12.76
N GLN A 312 -25.87 -17.14 12.84
CA GLN A 312 -26.53 -16.73 14.09
C GLN A 312 -26.39 -17.80 15.19
N GLU A 313 -26.51 -19.08 14.85
CA GLU A 313 -26.31 -20.17 15.81
C GLU A 313 -24.87 -20.19 16.36
N ALA A 314 -23.88 -19.97 15.49
CA ALA A 314 -22.49 -19.86 15.91
C ALA A 314 -22.25 -18.67 16.86
N GLU A 315 -22.85 -17.51 16.56
CA GLU A 315 -22.78 -16.32 17.40
C GLU A 315 -23.45 -16.56 18.77
N ALA A 316 -24.58 -17.27 18.81
CA ALA A 316 -25.27 -17.64 20.05
C ALA A 316 -24.41 -18.57 20.92
N LEU A 317 -23.79 -19.61 20.33
CA LEU A 317 -22.91 -20.53 21.05
C LEU A 317 -21.66 -19.85 21.62
N LEU A 318 -21.08 -18.89 20.88
CA LEU A 318 -19.90 -18.15 21.32
C LEU A 318 -20.22 -16.97 22.24
N SER A 319 -21.49 -16.61 22.43
CA SER A 319 -21.89 -15.43 23.22
C SER A 319 -21.54 -15.57 24.71
N SER A 320 -21.68 -16.77 25.26
CA SER A 320 -21.40 -17.12 26.66
C SER A 320 -19.98 -17.61 26.91
N GLU A 321 -19.19 -17.82 25.86
CA GLU A 321 -17.82 -18.34 25.94
C GLU A 321 -16.78 -17.23 26.16
N PRO A 322 -15.61 -17.55 26.74
CA PRO A 322 -14.54 -16.59 26.95
C PRO A 322 -13.93 -16.10 25.63
N ILE A 323 -13.29 -14.92 25.67
CA ILE A 323 -12.54 -14.36 24.53
C ILE A 323 -11.45 -15.33 24.09
N GLY A 324 -11.29 -15.50 22.78
CA GLY A 324 -10.39 -16.51 22.21
C GLY A 324 -11.08 -17.84 21.89
N SER A 325 -12.35 -18.00 22.26
CA SER A 325 -13.12 -19.19 21.91
C SER A 325 -13.49 -19.19 20.43
N PHE A 326 -13.48 -20.37 19.81
CA PHE A 326 -13.77 -20.50 18.40
C PHE A 326 -14.52 -21.80 18.07
N LEU A 327 -15.18 -21.80 16.92
CA LEU A 327 -15.74 -23.00 16.31
C LEU A 327 -15.63 -22.92 14.79
N VAL A 328 -15.66 -24.08 14.14
CA VAL A 328 -15.62 -24.22 12.69
C VAL A 328 -16.96 -24.79 12.21
N ARG A 329 -17.56 -24.11 11.25
CA ARG A 329 -18.82 -24.48 10.61
C ARG A 329 -18.64 -24.56 9.10
N VAL A 330 -19.45 -25.38 8.44
CA VAL A 330 -19.51 -25.43 6.99
C VAL A 330 -20.15 -24.13 6.49
N SER A 331 -19.56 -23.50 5.47
CA SER A 331 -20.04 -22.22 4.97
C SER A 331 -21.15 -22.42 3.94
N GLU A 332 -22.22 -21.62 4.06
CA GLU A 332 -23.29 -21.56 3.04
C GLU A 332 -22.96 -20.62 1.88
N ARG A 333 -21.82 -19.94 1.96
CA ARG A 333 -21.47 -18.84 1.04
C ARG A 333 -20.33 -19.17 0.09
N ILE A 334 -19.51 -20.16 0.44
CA ILE A 334 -18.34 -20.59 -0.33
C ILE A 334 -18.24 -22.11 -0.27
N TRP A 335 -17.51 -22.72 -1.19
CA TRP A 335 -17.13 -24.13 -1.11
C TRP A 335 -16.02 -24.31 -0.06
N GLY A 336 -16.42 -24.37 1.20
CA GLY A 336 -15.48 -24.40 2.32
C GLY A 336 -16.14 -24.17 3.67
N TYR A 337 -15.39 -23.54 4.57
CA TYR A 337 -15.75 -23.40 5.98
C TYR A 337 -15.76 -21.94 6.41
N ALA A 338 -16.33 -21.70 7.58
CA ALA A 338 -16.19 -20.45 8.29
C ALA A 338 -15.76 -20.73 9.73
N ILE A 339 -14.70 -20.08 10.18
CA ILE A 339 -14.28 -20.10 11.57
C ILE A 339 -14.92 -18.91 12.26
N SER A 340 -15.78 -19.19 13.23
CA SER A 340 -16.42 -18.16 14.07
C SER A 340 -15.60 -18.02 15.34
N TYR A 341 -15.25 -16.79 15.70
CA TYR A 341 -14.29 -16.45 16.75
C TYR A 341 -14.88 -15.41 17.70
N LYS A 342 -14.78 -15.67 19.00
CA LYS A 342 -15.20 -14.76 20.07
C LYS A 342 -14.10 -13.74 20.34
N ASP A 343 -14.33 -12.50 19.92
CA ASP A 343 -13.49 -11.35 20.23
C ASP A 343 -14.08 -10.54 21.41
N THR A 344 -13.36 -9.50 21.86
CA THR A 344 -13.76 -8.64 22.99
C THR A 344 -15.16 -8.06 22.82
N ASP A 345 -15.44 -7.46 21.65
CA ASP A 345 -16.65 -6.67 21.44
C ASP A 345 -17.67 -7.37 20.53
N ARG A 346 -17.24 -8.38 19.77
CA ARG A 346 -18.04 -8.99 18.69
C ARG A 346 -17.61 -10.41 18.35
N CYS A 347 -18.47 -11.13 17.65
CA CYS A 347 -18.07 -12.35 16.97
C CYS A 347 -17.45 -12.01 15.60
N LYS A 348 -16.25 -12.53 15.33
CA LYS A 348 -15.57 -12.43 14.03
C LYS A 348 -15.79 -13.73 13.26
N HIS A 349 -15.84 -13.63 11.93
CA HIS A 349 -15.98 -14.80 11.06
C HIS A 349 -14.93 -14.76 9.96
N TYR A 350 -14.16 -15.83 9.86
CA TYR A 350 -13.09 -15.99 8.89
C TYR A 350 -13.48 -17.09 7.92
N LEU A 351 -13.56 -16.77 6.64
CA LEU A 351 -13.90 -17.74 5.62
C LEU A 351 -12.66 -18.54 5.21
N VAL A 352 -12.82 -19.86 5.09
CA VAL A 352 -11.78 -20.81 4.70
C VAL A 352 -12.21 -21.44 3.38
N ASP A 353 -11.46 -21.19 2.32
CA ASP A 353 -11.68 -21.79 1.00
C ASP A 353 -11.15 -23.22 0.99
N ALA A 354 -11.94 -24.12 0.41
CA ALA A 354 -11.60 -25.54 0.27
C ALA A 354 -11.78 -26.04 -1.18
N SER A 355 -12.09 -25.15 -2.14
CA SER A 355 -12.38 -25.50 -3.53
C SER A 355 -11.19 -26.10 -4.28
N ASN A 356 -9.96 -25.72 -3.88
CA ASN A 356 -8.74 -26.06 -4.60
C ASN A 356 -8.00 -27.28 -4.01
N GLY A 357 -8.68 -28.08 -3.19
CA GLY A 357 -8.09 -29.28 -2.56
C GLY A 357 -7.17 -29.01 -1.36
N HIS A 358 -6.88 -27.74 -1.05
CA HIS A 358 -6.22 -27.28 0.16
C HIS A 358 -7.12 -26.32 0.94
N TYR A 359 -6.80 -26.06 2.20
CA TYR A 359 -7.54 -25.17 3.09
C TYR A 359 -6.76 -23.88 3.31
N GLN A 360 -7.35 -22.74 3.01
CA GLN A 360 -6.72 -21.44 3.22
C GLN A 360 -7.73 -20.39 3.64
N PHE A 361 -7.31 -19.39 4.43
CA PHE A 361 -8.18 -18.26 4.72
C PHE A 361 -8.36 -17.37 3.48
N LEU A 362 -9.59 -16.87 3.32
CA LEU A 362 -9.88 -15.85 2.32
C LEU A 362 -9.52 -14.47 2.87
N GLY A 363 -8.46 -13.88 2.30
CA GLY A 363 -8.00 -12.54 2.66
C GLY A 363 -6.48 -12.46 2.86
N SER A 364 -6.06 -11.79 3.94
CA SER A 364 -4.68 -11.36 4.19
C SER A 364 -3.71 -12.47 4.62
N ASN A 365 -4.20 -13.67 4.95
CA ASN A 365 -3.35 -14.79 5.35
C ASN A 365 -3.59 -15.97 4.41
N GLN A 366 -2.72 -16.12 3.40
CA GLN A 366 -2.85 -17.08 2.30
C GLN A 366 -2.05 -18.36 2.52
N ILE A 367 -1.71 -18.69 3.78
CA ILE A 367 -1.05 -19.96 4.08
C ILE A 367 -2.06 -21.08 3.81
N SER A 368 -1.69 -22.00 2.92
CA SER A 368 -2.49 -23.17 2.58
C SER A 368 -2.08 -24.38 3.42
N HIS A 369 -3.09 -25.14 3.84
CA HIS A 369 -2.95 -26.33 4.66
C HIS A 369 -3.55 -27.55 3.96
N ASN A 370 -2.97 -28.73 4.21
CA ASN A 370 -3.41 -29.97 3.59
C ASN A 370 -4.69 -30.52 4.23
N THR A 371 -4.85 -30.31 5.54
CA THR A 371 -6.06 -30.68 6.27
C THR A 371 -6.65 -29.47 7.02
N LEU A 372 -7.97 -29.51 7.26
CA LEU A 372 -8.64 -28.50 8.08
C LEU A 372 -8.12 -28.50 9.52
N GLY A 373 -7.74 -29.67 10.04
CA GLY A 373 -7.15 -29.81 11.37
C GLY A 373 -5.78 -29.13 11.47
N ASP A 374 -4.94 -29.24 10.44
CA ASP A 374 -3.64 -28.56 10.40
C ASP A 374 -3.80 -27.04 10.40
N LEU A 375 -4.78 -26.53 9.66
CA LEU A 375 -5.10 -25.10 9.64
C LEU A 375 -5.49 -24.61 11.03
N VAL A 376 -6.41 -25.32 11.69
CA VAL A 376 -6.82 -24.96 13.06
C VAL A 376 -5.63 -25.00 14.00
N THR A 377 -4.85 -26.09 13.98
CA THR A 377 -3.70 -26.32 14.87
C THR A 377 -2.63 -25.25 14.71
N TYR A 378 -2.31 -24.88 13.47
CA TYR A 378 -1.34 -23.82 13.18
C TYR A 378 -1.78 -22.47 13.80
N HIS A 379 -3.06 -22.14 13.63
CA HIS A 379 -3.64 -20.89 14.10
C HIS A 379 -3.98 -20.85 15.60
N ILE A 380 -3.72 -21.93 16.35
CA ILE A 380 -3.69 -21.88 17.82
C ILE A 380 -2.56 -20.97 18.31
N SER A 381 -1.41 -21.01 17.61
CA SER A 381 -0.22 -20.21 17.97
C SER A 381 -0.01 -19.00 17.06
N GLN A 382 -0.50 -19.06 15.83
CA GLN A 382 -0.29 -18.02 14.82
C GLN A 382 -1.55 -17.18 14.60
N PRO A 383 -1.47 -15.84 14.65
CA PRO A 383 -2.62 -14.97 14.41
C PRO A 383 -3.25 -15.19 13.03
N ILE A 384 -4.57 -15.12 12.95
CA ILE A 384 -5.30 -15.25 11.69
C ILE A 384 -5.06 -14.02 10.80
N THR A 385 -4.97 -12.82 11.37
CA THR A 385 -4.74 -11.58 10.62
C THR A 385 -3.41 -10.93 10.97
N VAL A 386 -2.75 -10.30 9.98
CA VAL A 386 -1.42 -9.68 10.12
C VAL A 386 -1.40 -8.51 11.12
N LEU A 387 -2.53 -7.81 11.26
CA LEU A 387 -2.68 -6.65 12.16
C LEU A 387 -3.34 -7.01 13.50
N GLY A 388 -3.88 -8.21 13.64
CA GLY A 388 -4.65 -8.62 14.81
C GLY A 388 -3.94 -9.68 15.65
N ARG A 389 -4.41 -9.87 16.88
CA ARG A 389 -3.90 -10.88 17.83
C ARG A 389 -4.83 -12.10 17.92
N GLU A 390 -5.68 -12.33 16.91
CA GLU A 390 -6.70 -13.37 16.96
C GLU A 390 -6.07 -14.74 16.71
N VAL A 391 -5.82 -15.47 17.79
CA VAL A 391 -5.40 -16.87 17.79
C VAL A 391 -6.56 -17.78 18.20
N LEU A 392 -6.64 -18.95 17.59
CA LEU A 392 -7.66 -19.96 17.88
C LEU A 392 -7.37 -20.65 19.22
N GLY A 393 -7.73 -19.99 20.32
CA GLY A 393 -7.37 -20.43 21.66
C GLY A 393 -8.20 -21.61 22.15
N ILE A 394 -9.49 -21.40 22.40
CA ILE A 394 -10.34 -22.38 23.10
C ILE A 394 -11.36 -22.96 22.13
N PRO A 395 -11.39 -24.29 21.91
CA PRO A 395 -12.43 -24.90 21.10
C PRO A 395 -13.77 -24.84 21.84
N CYS A 396 -14.76 -24.18 21.24
CA CYS A 396 -16.14 -24.18 21.73
C CYS A 396 -16.75 -25.56 21.48
N HIS A 397 -17.15 -26.23 22.56
CA HIS A 397 -17.68 -27.58 22.49
C HIS A 397 -19.11 -27.58 21.96
N ARG A 398 -19.47 -28.64 21.23
CA ARG A 398 -20.84 -28.84 20.78
C ARG A 398 -21.76 -29.14 21.97
N ILE A 399 -22.91 -28.48 21.99
CA ILE A 399 -23.98 -28.76 22.96
C ILE A 399 -24.92 -29.88 22.44
N ALA A 400 -25.04 -30.00 21.12
CA ALA A 400 -25.86 -31.01 20.45
C ALA A 400 -24.99 -31.98 19.62
N PRO A 401 -25.39 -33.26 19.48
CA PRO A 401 -24.74 -34.17 18.55
C PRO A 401 -24.88 -33.63 17.12
N ILE A 402 -23.87 -33.90 16.28
CA ILE A 402 -23.88 -33.41 14.91
C ILE A 402 -25.03 -34.09 14.16
N PRO A 403 -25.79 -33.34 13.33
CA PRO A 403 -26.86 -33.92 12.52
C PRO A 403 -26.40 -35.16 11.74
N ALA A 404 -27.24 -36.19 11.69
CA ALA A 404 -26.94 -37.51 11.10
C ALA A 404 -26.40 -37.46 9.65
N ILE A 405 -26.65 -36.36 8.93
CA ILE A 405 -26.07 -36.11 7.61
C ILE A 405 -24.52 -36.10 7.58
N TYR A 406 -23.89 -35.92 8.75
CA TYR A 406 -22.44 -35.94 8.98
C TYR A 406 -21.94 -37.17 9.75
N GLU A 407 -22.83 -38.06 10.21
CA GLU A 407 -22.42 -39.32 10.86
C GLU A 407 -21.60 -40.21 9.91
N GLY A 408 -21.68 -39.99 8.59
CA GLY A 408 -20.82 -40.64 7.60
C GLY A 408 -19.31 -40.34 7.75
N LEU A 409 -18.91 -39.38 8.61
CA LEU A 409 -17.52 -39.15 9.01
C LEU A 409 -16.96 -40.27 9.90
N ILE A 410 -17.84 -40.93 10.67
CA ILE A 410 -17.47 -42.07 11.51
C ILE A 410 -17.94 -43.29 10.73
N GLY A 411 -17.06 -43.81 9.87
CA GLY A 411 -17.35 -45.00 9.09
C GLY A 411 -18.00 -46.06 9.97
N ARG A 412 -19.18 -46.55 9.55
CA ARG A 412 -19.58 -47.89 9.99
C ARG A 412 -18.47 -48.80 9.50
N ALA A 413 -17.73 -49.37 10.45
CA ALA A 413 -16.89 -50.50 10.19
C ALA A 413 -17.73 -51.55 9.44
N TRP A 414 -17.26 -51.92 8.26
CA TRP A 414 -17.58 -53.21 7.67
C TRP A 414 -16.37 -54.10 7.88
#